data_AF-V5GA20-F1
#
_entry.id   AF-V5GA20-F1
#
_cell.length_a   1.000
_cell.length_b   1.000
_cell.length_c   1.000
_cell.angle_alpha   90.00
_cell.angle_beta   90.00
_cell.angle_gamma   90.00
#
_symmetry.space_group_name_H-M   'P 1'
#
loop_
_entity.id
_entity.type
_entity.pdbx_description
1 polymer ?
#
loop_
_entity_poly.entity_id
_entity_poly.type
_entity_poly.pdbx_seq_one_letter_code
_entity_poly.pdbx_strand_id
1 'polypeptide(L)'
;LILVFIQAMETVCQREQTASEMKDFPVTMGVNAFRGFMNEFMTSKALEKPSKSKRKKEKKRKLETYKFNGHTFLLTIINIPTACEICSSFFMWPVERGLVCQSCKLTCHKKCYTKASTCQKESGQGESKKIFGVSLVTLVTDENKIPLVIERLLSTIELYGLYTEGIYRKSGVSSKIKELKHRMDENPDEVEFEKYQVHVLASVLKSFLREMPEPLLTFECYENFITAANLEVESDRVATLYDILKKLPPPNYDLMERLMFHLARIAMHEETNRMSAASLAIVFAPCVLRTNKVVPAQESLVDISSQTQCIETIIKVQLRKIRNTLEDIDTLDTACQAATNRLSSLRSSKVFTPDELLPANQPSQQQTDDEEHLLVDHIQEIRKEKEHLTSTLPTLTH
;
A
#
# COMPACT_ATOMS: atom_id res chain seq x y z
N LEU A 1 -7.75 35.50 -18.55
CA LEU A 1 -7.74 34.54 -17.42
C LEU A 1 -8.69 34.95 -16.31
N ILE A 2 -8.49 36.09 -15.63
CA ILE A 2 -9.44 36.57 -14.59
C ILE A 2 -10.85 36.82 -15.16
N LEU A 3 -10.96 37.47 -16.32
CA LEU A 3 -12.26 37.68 -16.98
C LEU A 3 -12.95 36.38 -17.41
N VAL A 4 -12.18 35.39 -17.87
CA VAL A 4 -12.70 34.07 -18.27
C VAL A 4 -13.20 33.30 -17.06
N PHE A 5 -12.51 33.44 -15.92
CA PHE A 5 -12.91 32.84 -14.66
C PHE A 5 -14.17 33.51 -14.06
N ILE A 6 -14.26 34.84 -14.14
CA ILE A 6 -15.48 35.58 -13.74
C ILE A 6 -16.66 35.11 -14.59
N GLN A 7 -16.48 35.02 -15.91
CA GLN A 7 -17.53 34.59 -16.83
C GLN A 7 -17.94 33.13 -16.61
N ALA A 8 -16.99 32.24 -16.29
CA ALA A 8 -17.27 30.85 -15.92
C ALA A 8 -18.04 30.75 -14.59
N MET A 9 -17.69 31.57 -13.60
CA MET A 9 -18.38 31.61 -12.30
C MET A 9 -19.79 32.19 -12.40
N GLU A 10 -19.98 33.22 -13.22
CA GLU A 10 -21.31 33.75 -13.55
C GLU A 10 -22.16 32.72 -14.30
N THR A 11 -21.57 31.95 -15.21
CA THR A 11 -22.26 30.88 -15.95
C THR A 11 -22.67 29.71 -15.04
N VAL A 12 -21.83 29.36 -14.07
CA VAL A 12 -22.12 28.34 -13.05
C VAL A 12 -23.21 28.82 -12.09
N CYS A 13 -23.14 30.08 -11.62
CA CYS A 13 -24.18 30.69 -10.80
C CYS A 13 -25.53 30.76 -11.51
N GLN A 14 -25.56 31.06 -12.81
CA GLN A 14 -26.79 31.06 -13.61
C GLN A 14 -27.36 29.65 -13.83
N ARG A 15 -26.49 28.62 -13.93
CA ARG A 15 -26.92 27.22 -14.06
C ARG A 15 -27.47 26.64 -12.75
N GLU A 16 -27.06 27.15 -11.61
CA GLU A 16 -27.58 26.71 -10.30
C GLU A 16 -28.85 27.46 -9.87
N GLN A 17 -29.18 28.59 -10.49
CA GLN A 17 -30.44 29.32 -10.26
C GLN A 17 -31.70 28.59 -10.74
N THR A 18 -31.59 27.51 -11.53
CA THR A 18 -32.73 26.67 -11.91
C THR A 18 -33.06 25.57 -10.89
N ALA A 19 -32.22 25.39 -9.87
CA ALA A 19 -32.49 24.49 -8.74
C ALA A 19 -32.74 25.33 -7.48
N SER A 20 -33.99 25.71 -7.28
CA SER A 20 -34.45 26.42 -6.08
C SER A 20 -34.18 25.59 -4.82
N GLU A 21 -33.09 25.92 -4.11
CA GLU A 21 -32.99 26.07 -2.65
C GLU A 21 -31.51 26.08 -2.24
N MET A 22 -30.92 27.26 -2.01
CA MET A 22 -29.98 27.48 -0.90
C MET A 22 -29.63 28.97 -0.77
N LYS A 23 -29.66 29.45 0.47
CA LYS A 23 -29.25 30.79 0.88
C LYS A 23 -27.74 30.98 0.74
N ASP A 24 -27.38 32.04 0.02
CA ASP A 24 -26.17 32.88 0.11
C ASP A 24 -24.80 32.20 0.33
N PHE A 25 -24.14 31.82 -0.77
CA PHE A 25 -22.67 31.83 -0.83
C PHE A 25 -22.21 33.20 -1.36
N PRO A 26 -21.54 34.05 -0.57
CA PRO A 26 -21.13 35.37 -1.04
C PRO A 26 -19.96 35.20 -2.01
N VAL A 27 -20.23 35.36 -3.31
CA VAL A 27 -19.25 35.33 -4.41
C VAL A 27 -18.03 36.20 -4.11
N THR A 28 -18.20 37.27 -3.35
CA THR A 28 -17.14 38.18 -2.89
C THR A 28 -16.11 37.51 -1.97
N MET A 29 -16.49 36.51 -1.16
CA MET A 29 -15.56 35.75 -0.33
C MET A 29 -14.72 34.78 -1.15
N GLY A 30 -15.31 34.11 -2.15
CA GLY A 30 -14.59 33.22 -3.07
C GLY A 30 -13.54 33.96 -3.89
N VAL A 31 -13.88 35.14 -4.42
CA VAL A 31 -12.95 35.99 -5.18
C VAL A 31 -11.80 36.50 -4.30
N ASN A 32 -12.08 36.84 -3.03
CA ASN A 32 -11.05 37.32 -2.10
C ASN A 32 -10.12 36.20 -1.60
N ALA A 33 -10.64 34.99 -1.38
CA ALA A 33 -9.83 33.82 -1.03
C ALA A 33 -8.88 33.43 -2.18
N PHE A 34 -9.37 33.44 -3.42
CA PHE A 34 -8.55 33.16 -4.60
C PHE A 34 -7.49 34.25 -4.86
N ARG A 35 -7.82 35.53 -4.61
CA ARG A 35 -6.85 36.63 -4.68
C ARG A 35 -5.75 36.51 -3.63
N GLY A 36 -6.09 36.03 -2.43
CA GLY A 36 -5.13 35.70 -1.37
C GLY A 36 -4.16 34.60 -1.80
N PHE A 37 -4.69 33.51 -2.34
CA PHE A 37 -3.90 32.38 -2.86
C PHE A 37 -2.99 32.79 -4.02
N MET A 38 -3.47 33.59 -4.97
CA MET A 38 -2.66 34.08 -6.10
C MET A 38 -1.55 35.04 -5.65
N ASN A 39 -1.80 35.89 -4.64
CA ASN A 39 -0.77 36.75 -4.09
C ASN A 39 0.32 35.93 -3.39
N GLU A 40 -0.05 34.86 -2.69
CA GLU A 40 0.88 33.92 -2.03
C GLU A 40 1.68 33.09 -3.04
N PHE A 41 1.04 32.65 -4.14
CA PHE A 41 1.70 31.93 -5.24
C PHE A 41 2.65 32.80 -6.07
N MET A 42 2.33 34.09 -6.24
CA MET A 42 3.21 35.04 -6.94
C MET A 42 4.40 35.50 -6.06
N THR A 43 4.26 35.48 -4.73
CA THR A 43 5.36 35.76 -3.80
C THR A 43 6.28 34.56 -3.58
N SER A 44 5.78 33.32 -3.68
CA SER A 44 6.60 32.12 -3.55
C SER A 44 7.56 31.89 -4.74
N LYS A 45 7.23 32.40 -5.95
CA LYS A 45 8.15 32.40 -7.10
C LYS A 45 9.19 33.54 -7.12
N ALA A 46 9.14 34.49 -6.19
CA ALA A 46 10.06 35.64 -6.16
C ALA A 46 11.32 35.43 -5.30
N LEU A 47 11.48 34.28 -4.64
CA LEU A 47 12.62 33.98 -3.76
C LEU A 47 13.45 32.79 -4.26
N GLU A 48 13.93 32.86 -5.50
CA GLU A 48 15.20 32.20 -5.86
C GLU A 48 16.12 33.21 -6.56
N LYS A 49 17.08 33.77 -5.79
CA LYS A 49 18.41 34.19 -6.27
C LYS A 49 19.34 34.57 -5.11
N PRO A 50 20.66 34.28 -5.19
CA PRO A 50 21.56 34.36 -4.05
C PRO A 50 22.34 35.68 -3.92
N SER A 51 22.53 36.09 -2.66
CA SER A 51 23.64 36.90 -2.09
C SER A 51 23.87 38.35 -2.55
N LYS A 52 23.93 39.29 -1.58
CA LYS A 52 25.18 39.94 -1.07
C LYS A 52 24.88 41.11 -0.11
N SER A 53 25.56 41.07 1.03
CA SER A 53 25.95 42.12 2.00
C SER A 53 25.29 43.52 1.94
N LYS A 54 24.69 43.94 3.07
CA LYS A 54 24.99 45.23 3.72
C LYS A 54 24.46 45.26 5.16
N ARG A 55 25.35 45.61 6.11
CA ARG A 55 25.08 45.79 7.54
C ARG A 55 23.93 46.78 7.76
N LYS A 56 22.84 46.34 8.40
CA LYS A 56 21.90 47.21 9.12
C LYS A 56 21.67 46.58 10.50
N LYS A 57 22.01 47.32 11.55
CA LYS A 57 21.92 46.89 12.95
C LYS A 57 20.43 46.75 13.31
N GLU A 58 19.89 45.55 13.16
CA GLU A 58 18.51 45.25 13.49
C GLU A 58 18.37 44.99 15.00
N LYS A 59 17.50 45.77 15.63
CA LYS A 59 17.22 45.74 17.06
C LYS A 59 16.51 44.41 17.36
N LYS A 60 17.24 43.43 17.91
CA LYS A 60 16.73 42.10 18.31
C LYS A 60 15.46 42.29 19.16
N ARG A 61 14.27 42.11 18.56
CA ARG A 61 12.99 42.11 19.30
C ARG A 61 13.07 40.96 20.29
N LYS A 62 13.06 41.28 21.60
CA LYS A 62 13.01 40.26 22.66
C LYS A 62 11.70 39.50 22.52
N LEU A 63 11.80 38.21 22.23
CA LEU A 63 10.67 37.31 22.13
C LEU A 63 10.17 37.01 23.55
N GLU A 64 8.93 37.39 23.87
CA GLU A 64 8.36 37.13 25.20
C GLU A 64 8.12 35.63 25.39
N THR A 65 8.75 35.06 26.42
CA THR A 65 8.65 33.64 26.77
C THR A 65 8.06 33.49 28.17
N TYR A 66 7.17 32.52 28.35
CA TYR A 66 6.46 32.26 29.60
C TYR A 66 6.79 30.84 30.06
N LYS A 67 7.26 30.66 31.29
CA LYS A 67 7.65 29.34 31.82
C LYS A 67 6.76 28.95 32.98
N PHE A 68 6.20 27.74 32.95
CA PHE A 68 5.36 27.22 34.03
C PHE A 68 5.29 25.69 33.99
N ASN A 69 5.41 25.01 35.14
CA ASN A 69 5.27 23.54 35.25
C ASN A 69 6.09 22.73 34.20
N GLY A 70 7.30 23.18 33.87
CA GLY A 70 8.17 22.52 32.87
C GLY A 70 7.89 22.91 31.41
N HIS A 71 6.82 23.68 31.14
CA HIS A 71 6.52 24.23 29.82
C HIS A 71 7.34 25.49 29.55
N THR A 72 7.74 25.68 28.29
CA THR A 72 8.25 26.96 27.79
C THR A 72 7.31 27.44 26.68
N PHE A 73 6.41 28.36 27.01
CA PHE A 73 5.43 28.90 26.09
C PHE A 73 5.96 30.10 25.32
N LEU A 74 5.60 30.15 24.04
CA LEU A 74 5.85 31.26 23.14
C LEU A 74 4.54 31.98 22.82
N LEU A 75 4.55 33.31 22.87
CA LEU A 75 3.42 34.14 22.45
C LEU A 75 3.37 34.23 20.93
N THR A 76 2.35 33.62 20.32
CA THR A 76 2.17 33.54 18.86
C THR A 76 0.75 33.98 18.49
N ILE A 77 0.58 34.53 17.28
CA ILE A 77 -0.73 34.82 16.70
C ILE A 77 -1.27 33.53 16.07
N ILE A 78 -2.44 33.08 16.50
CA ILE A 78 -3.05 31.84 16.02
C ILE A 78 -4.08 32.20 14.94
N ASN A 79 -3.80 31.83 13.69
CA ASN A 79 -4.59 32.23 12.52
C ASN A 79 -5.73 31.26 12.18
N ILE A 80 -5.87 30.16 12.93
CA ILE A 80 -6.86 29.09 12.72
C ILE A 80 -7.72 28.99 13.98
N PRO A 81 -9.05 28.78 13.90
CA PRO A 81 -9.90 28.59 15.07
C PRO A 81 -9.40 27.44 15.95
N THR A 82 -8.76 27.78 17.08
CA THR A 82 -8.11 26.81 17.97
C THR A 82 -8.67 26.99 19.38
N ALA A 83 -9.18 25.92 19.99
CA ALA A 83 -9.71 25.96 21.35
C ALA A 83 -8.56 25.98 22.38
N CYS A 84 -8.77 26.67 23.50
CA CYS A 84 -7.82 26.63 24.61
C CYS A 84 -7.95 25.32 25.39
N GLU A 85 -6.89 24.53 25.44
CA GLU A 85 -6.89 23.19 26.07
C GLU A 85 -7.02 23.20 27.60
N ILE A 86 -6.94 24.38 28.23
CA ILE A 86 -7.01 24.53 29.70
C ILE A 86 -8.41 24.94 30.19
N CYS A 87 -9.12 25.76 29.43
CA CYS A 87 -10.46 26.23 29.83
C CYS A 87 -11.58 25.70 28.93
N SER A 88 -11.23 24.94 27.90
CA SER A 88 -12.13 24.34 26.91
C SER A 88 -13.07 25.35 26.24
N SER A 89 -12.77 26.65 26.33
CA SER A 89 -13.52 27.72 25.68
C SER A 89 -13.08 27.80 24.21
N PHE A 90 -14.07 27.75 23.32
CA PHE A 90 -13.88 27.61 21.88
C PHE A 90 -13.49 28.92 21.16
N PHE A 91 -13.40 30.05 21.87
CA PHE A 91 -13.21 31.37 21.27
C PHE A 91 -11.85 31.99 21.60
N MET A 92 -10.79 31.51 20.94
CA MET A 92 -9.63 32.36 20.60
C MET A 92 -10.01 33.05 19.28
N TRP A 93 -10.48 34.29 19.32
CA TRP A 93 -10.91 34.99 18.10
C TRP A 93 -9.75 35.05 17.08
N PRO A 94 -10.04 35.06 15.76
CA PRO A 94 -9.00 35.30 14.77
C PRO A 94 -8.31 36.61 15.16
N VAL A 95 -6.97 36.61 15.26
CA VAL A 95 -6.11 37.72 15.71
C VAL A 95 -5.79 37.78 17.23
N GLU A 96 -6.32 36.91 18.10
CA GLU A 96 -5.87 36.85 19.50
C GLU A 96 -4.50 36.18 19.67
N ARG A 97 -3.67 36.75 20.56
CA ARG A 97 -2.35 36.20 20.90
C ARG A 97 -2.50 35.05 21.90
N GLY A 98 -2.18 33.83 21.45
CA GLY A 98 -2.15 32.63 22.27
C GLY A 98 -0.73 32.24 22.71
N LEU A 99 -0.65 31.37 23.71
CA LEU A 99 0.59 30.75 24.19
C LEU A 99 0.67 29.32 23.68
N VAL A 100 1.77 28.97 23.01
CA VAL A 100 2.04 27.60 22.53
C VAL A 100 3.29 27.07 23.20
N CYS A 101 3.20 25.92 23.86
CA CYS A 101 4.36 25.28 24.47
C CYS A 101 5.31 24.79 23.38
N GLN A 102 6.58 25.18 23.47
CA GLN A 102 7.61 24.74 22.53
C GLN A 102 7.88 23.23 22.62
N SER A 103 7.64 22.63 23.79
CA SER A 103 7.95 21.23 24.07
C SER A 103 6.83 20.25 23.74
N CYS A 104 5.59 20.49 24.18
CA CYS A 104 4.47 19.55 24.01
C CYS A 104 3.31 20.11 23.16
N LYS A 105 3.51 21.27 22.52
CA LYS A 105 2.54 21.95 21.64
C LYS A 105 1.20 22.35 22.26
N LEU A 106 1.01 22.14 23.57
CA LEU A 106 -0.13 22.63 24.35
C LEU A 106 -0.41 24.11 24.03
N THR A 107 -1.64 24.40 23.60
CA THR A 107 -2.08 25.73 23.19
C THR A 107 -3.12 26.29 24.16
N CYS A 108 -2.86 27.49 24.70
CA CYS A 108 -3.75 28.10 25.68
C CYS A 108 -3.73 29.64 25.66
N HIS A 109 -4.70 30.28 26.32
CA HIS A 109 -4.69 31.73 26.52
C HIS A 109 -3.49 32.16 27.38
N LYS A 110 -3.03 33.42 27.20
CA LYS A 110 -2.05 34.06 28.09
C LYS A 110 -2.45 34.08 29.57
N LYS A 111 -3.76 34.03 29.89
CA LYS A 111 -4.26 33.97 31.27
C LYS A 111 -4.40 32.54 31.81
N CYS A 112 -4.32 31.53 30.94
CA CYS A 112 -4.58 30.13 31.29
C CYS A 112 -3.32 29.32 31.60
N TYR A 113 -2.14 29.73 31.10
CA TYR A 113 -0.90 28.93 31.22
C TYR A 113 -0.50 28.55 32.65
N THR A 114 -0.87 29.36 33.66
CA THR A 114 -0.60 29.07 35.09
C THR A 114 -1.48 27.95 35.66
N LYS A 115 -2.46 27.46 34.89
CA LYS A 115 -3.29 26.30 35.24
C LYS A 115 -2.89 25.05 34.44
N ALA A 116 -1.82 25.11 33.65
CA ALA A 116 -1.33 23.96 32.89
C ALA A 116 -0.77 22.88 33.85
N SER A 117 -1.10 21.62 33.58
CA SER A 117 -0.47 20.46 34.22
C SER A 117 1.02 20.39 33.89
N THR A 118 1.79 19.56 34.61
CA THR A 118 3.21 19.34 34.35
C THR A 118 3.45 19.00 32.88
N CYS A 119 4.42 19.68 32.26
CA CYS A 119 4.85 19.44 30.89
C CYS A 119 5.38 18.01 30.81
N GLN A 120 4.52 17.11 30.38
CA GLN A 120 4.94 15.88 29.76
C GLN A 120 5.54 16.32 28.43
N LYS A 121 6.87 16.50 28.41
CA LYS A 121 7.58 16.39 27.14
C LYS A 121 7.07 15.07 26.56
N GLU A 122 6.42 15.11 25.39
CA GLU A 122 6.42 13.92 24.55
C GLU A 122 7.89 13.51 24.51
N SER A 123 8.16 12.34 25.08
CA SER A 123 9.49 11.77 25.12
C SER A 123 9.92 11.58 23.68
N GLY A 124 10.52 12.61 23.11
CA GLY A 124 11.27 12.58 21.86
C GLY A 124 12.55 11.79 22.06
N GLN A 125 12.39 10.50 22.34
CA GLN A 125 13.38 9.47 22.16
C GLN A 125 12.76 8.48 21.16
N GLY A 126 13.22 8.56 19.92
CA GLY A 126 12.72 7.80 18.77
C GLY A 126 11.71 8.60 17.94
N GLU A 127 12.03 8.83 16.67
CA GLU A 127 10.98 8.98 15.66
C GLU A 127 10.08 7.75 15.79
N SER A 128 8.89 7.88 16.37
CA SER A 128 7.95 6.76 16.42
C SER A 128 7.55 6.45 14.98
N LYS A 129 8.17 5.42 14.38
CA LYS A 129 7.83 4.88 13.06
C LYS A 129 6.47 4.17 13.15
N LYS A 130 5.42 4.94 13.39
CA LYS A 130 4.06 4.44 13.43
C LYS A 130 3.73 3.82 12.08
N ILE A 131 3.24 2.58 12.10
CA ILE A 131 2.91 1.77 10.93
C ILE A 131 1.41 1.87 10.63
N PHE A 132 0.56 1.92 11.66
CA PHE A 132 -0.89 1.98 11.49
C PHE A 132 -1.41 3.42 11.39
N GLY A 133 -2.36 3.65 10.49
CA GLY A 133 -3.01 4.96 10.36
C GLY A 133 -2.15 6.05 9.69
N VAL A 134 -1.11 5.67 8.96
CA VAL A 134 -0.25 6.58 8.20
C VAL A 134 -0.35 6.29 6.70
N SER A 135 0.09 7.24 5.87
CA SER A 135 0.06 7.07 4.41
C SER A 135 1.06 6.00 3.98
N LEU A 136 0.68 5.14 3.02
CA LEU A 136 1.57 4.09 2.51
C LEU A 136 2.87 4.67 1.92
N VAL A 137 2.78 5.84 1.28
CA VAL A 137 3.93 6.54 0.68
C VAL A 137 5.01 6.86 1.73
N THR A 138 4.65 7.07 3.00
CA THR A 138 5.62 7.37 4.06
C THR A 138 6.27 6.12 4.66
N LEU A 139 5.78 4.93 4.32
CA LEU A 139 6.26 3.65 4.86
C LEU A 139 7.18 2.89 3.90
N VAL A 140 7.29 3.34 2.66
CA VAL A 140 8.13 2.75 1.61
C VAL A 140 9.41 3.57 1.45
N THR A 141 10.46 2.92 0.96
CA THR A 141 11.75 3.55 0.62
C THR A 141 12.11 3.21 -0.82
N ASP A 142 13.10 3.91 -1.40
CA ASP A 142 13.56 3.60 -2.76
C ASP A 142 14.09 2.15 -2.90
N GLU A 143 14.55 1.57 -1.79
CA GLU A 143 15.04 0.19 -1.69
C GLU A 143 13.90 -0.82 -1.51
N ASN A 144 12.84 -0.43 -0.79
CA ASN A 144 11.74 -1.31 -0.40
C ASN A 144 10.41 -0.78 -0.94
N LYS A 145 9.95 -1.39 -2.03
CA LYS A 145 8.68 -1.09 -2.70
C LYS A 145 7.44 -1.23 -1.81
N ILE A 146 7.54 -2.05 -0.76
CA ILE A 146 6.50 -2.27 0.25
C ILE A 146 7.11 -2.20 1.66
N PRO A 147 6.33 -1.85 2.70
CA PRO A 147 6.86 -1.77 4.06
C PRO A 147 7.36 -3.13 4.55
N LEU A 148 8.63 -3.22 4.96
CA LEU A 148 9.29 -4.48 5.34
C LEU A 148 8.53 -5.27 6.42
N VAL A 149 7.97 -4.58 7.41
CA VAL A 149 7.19 -5.21 8.48
C VAL A 149 5.90 -5.88 7.95
N ILE A 150 5.32 -5.35 6.87
CA ILE A 150 4.15 -5.92 6.20
C ILE A 150 4.56 -7.09 5.32
N GLU A 151 5.70 -7.01 4.63
CA GLU A 151 6.26 -8.15 3.88
C GLU A 151 6.51 -9.34 4.81
N ARG A 152 7.21 -9.11 5.93
CA ARG A 152 7.45 -10.14 6.95
C ARG A 152 6.14 -10.74 7.46
N LEU A 153 5.13 -9.92 7.74
CA LEU A 153 3.81 -10.39 8.17
C LEU A 153 3.16 -11.31 7.12
N LEU A 154 3.19 -10.93 5.85
CA LEU A 154 2.65 -11.74 4.75
C LEU A 154 3.42 -13.05 4.59
N SER A 155 4.75 -13.01 4.60
CA SER A 155 5.61 -14.19 4.51
C SER A 155 5.38 -15.15 5.69
N THR A 156 5.22 -14.65 6.92
CA THR A 156 4.92 -15.50 8.08
C THR A 156 3.55 -16.16 7.93
N ILE A 157 2.52 -15.45 7.44
CA ILE A 157 1.20 -16.06 7.16
C ILE A 157 1.31 -17.12 6.04
N GLU A 158 2.14 -16.90 5.03
CA GLU A 158 2.40 -17.89 3.99
C GLU A 158 3.17 -19.11 4.48
N LEU A 159 4.03 -18.95 5.48
CA LEU A 159 4.81 -20.05 6.03
C LEU A 159 3.96 -20.95 6.96
N TYR A 160 3.10 -20.34 7.78
CA TYR A 160 2.36 -21.08 8.82
C TYR A 160 0.83 -21.16 8.61
N GLY A 161 0.27 -20.32 7.75
CA GLY A 161 -1.17 -20.09 7.64
C GLY A 161 -1.87 -20.76 6.45
N LEU A 162 -1.14 -21.24 5.44
CA LEU A 162 -1.74 -21.76 4.19
C LEU A 162 -2.73 -22.91 4.39
N TYR A 163 -2.49 -23.75 5.40
CA TYR A 163 -3.34 -24.91 5.71
C TYR A 163 -4.29 -24.66 6.88
N THR A 164 -4.37 -23.42 7.39
CA THR A 164 -5.23 -23.11 8.54
C THR A 164 -6.66 -22.83 8.09
N GLU A 165 -7.60 -23.63 8.60
CA GLU A 165 -9.01 -23.52 8.26
C GLU A 165 -9.60 -22.14 8.61
N GLY A 166 -10.17 -21.47 7.61
CA GLY A 166 -10.81 -20.17 7.77
C GLY A 166 -9.83 -19.03 7.99
N ILE A 167 -8.58 -19.14 7.51
CA ILE A 167 -7.63 -18.03 7.49
C ILE A 167 -8.28 -16.78 6.86
N TYR A 168 -8.04 -15.60 7.44
CA TYR A 168 -8.75 -14.34 7.17
C TYR A 168 -10.26 -14.26 7.48
N ARG A 169 -11.00 -15.36 7.48
CA ARG A 169 -12.43 -15.38 7.88
C ARG A 169 -12.61 -15.40 9.40
N LYS A 170 -11.91 -16.31 10.09
CA LYS A 170 -11.93 -16.42 11.55
C LYS A 170 -11.11 -15.28 12.16
N SER A 171 -11.61 -14.70 13.25
CA SER A 171 -10.95 -13.62 13.98
C SER A 171 -9.95 -14.17 15.00
N GLY A 172 -8.79 -13.53 15.09
CA GLY A 172 -7.85 -13.79 16.18
C GLY A 172 -8.32 -13.20 17.52
N VAL A 173 -7.62 -13.56 18.59
CA VAL A 173 -7.91 -13.02 19.94
C VAL A 173 -7.66 -11.51 19.97
N SER A 174 -8.69 -10.73 20.32
CA SER A 174 -8.65 -9.26 20.26
C SER A 174 -7.52 -8.61 21.08
N SER A 175 -7.23 -9.13 22.27
CA SER A 175 -6.11 -8.63 23.09
C SER A 175 -4.76 -8.81 22.39
N LYS A 176 -4.54 -9.97 21.75
CA LYS A 176 -3.33 -10.26 20.98
C LYS A 176 -3.22 -9.44 19.69
N ILE A 177 -4.35 -9.13 19.04
CA ILE A 177 -4.38 -8.21 17.90
C ILE A 177 -3.90 -6.82 18.33
N LYS A 178 -4.44 -6.27 19.43
CA LYS A 178 -4.02 -4.96 19.95
C LYS A 178 -2.54 -4.95 20.36
N GLU A 179 -2.09 -6.00 21.05
CA GLU A 179 -0.70 -6.17 21.46
C GLU A 179 0.25 -6.21 20.25
N LEU A 180 -0.05 -6.99 19.21
CA LEU A 180 0.78 -7.09 18.01
C LEU A 180 0.84 -5.77 17.25
N LYS A 181 -0.30 -5.09 17.07
CA LYS A 181 -0.34 -3.76 16.43
C LYS A 181 0.55 -2.76 17.15
N HIS A 182 0.47 -2.74 18.48
CA HIS A 182 1.29 -1.85 19.29
C HIS A 182 2.78 -2.14 19.13
N ARG A 183 3.18 -3.42 19.16
CA ARG A 183 4.59 -3.80 18.93
C ARG A 183 5.09 -3.41 17.54
N MET A 184 4.25 -3.54 16.51
CA MET A 184 4.58 -3.10 15.16
C MET A 184 4.76 -1.59 15.06
N ASP A 185 3.96 -0.79 15.78
CA ASP A 185 4.09 0.67 15.82
C ASP A 185 5.33 1.15 16.61
N GLU A 186 5.74 0.40 17.65
CA GLU A 186 6.89 0.76 18.49
C GLU A 186 8.23 0.30 17.90
N ASN A 187 8.35 -0.98 17.56
CA ASN A 187 9.60 -1.61 17.12
C ASN A 187 9.34 -2.57 15.95
N PRO A 188 9.04 -2.05 14.74
CA PRO A 188 8.66 -2.87 13.58
C PRO A 188 9.72 -3.91 13.17
N ASP A 189 11.01 -3.60 13.39
CA ASP A 189 12.13 -4.47 13.02
C ASP A 189 12.28 -5.67 13.97
N GLU A 190 11.84 -5.56 15.22
CA GLU A 190 12.02 -6.59 16.27
C GLU A 190 10.79 -7.48 16.48
N VAL A 191 9.73 -7.31 15.68
CA VAL A 191 8.49 -8.09 15.84
C VAL A 191 8.74 -9.57 15.51
N GLU A 192 8.52 -10.45 16.49
CA GLU A 192 8.54 -11.90 16.32
C GLU A 192 7.13 -12.42 16.01
N PHE A 193 6.78 -12.52 14.72
CA PHE A 193 5.45 -12.91 14.28
C PHE A 193 5.12 -14.38 14.61
N GLU A 194 6.13 -15.23 14.70
CA GLU A 194 6.03 -16.67 14.96
C GLU A 194 5.43 -16.98 16.34
N LYS A 195 5.47 -16.01 17.27
CA LYS A 195 4.88 -16.13 18.61
C LYS A 195 3.35 -15.94 18.64
N TYR A 196 2.74 -15.58 17.52
CA TYR A 196 1.31 -15.31 17.43
C TYR A 196 0.57 -16.34 16.58
N GLN A 197 -0.68 -16.61 16.95
CA GLN A 197 -1.54 -17.45 16.13
C GLN A 197 -1.82 -16.78 14.78
N VAL A 198 -1.89 -17.56 13.71
CA VAL A 198 -2.09 -17.05 12.35
C VAL A 198 -3.38 -16.23 12.16
N HIS A 199 -4.46 -16.53 12.91
CA HIS A 199 -5.67 -15.71 12.88
C HIS A 199 -5.47 -14.31 13.47
N VAL A 200 -4.53 -14.14 14.42
CA VAL A 200 -4.11 -12.83 14.92
C VAL A 200 -3.35 -12.08 13.83
N LEU A 201 -2.34 -12.72 13.21
CA LEU A 201 -1.56 -12.15 12.10
C LEU A 201 -2.48 -11.68 10.97
N ALA A 202 -3.38 -12.55 10.53
CA ALA A 202 -4.37 -12.26 9.50
C ALA A 202 -5.29 -11.08 9.86
N SER A 203 -5.70 -10.99 11.12
CA SER A 203 -6.54 -9.88 11.60
C SER A 203 -5.78 -8.55 11.63
N VAL A 204 -4.49 -8.59 11.95
CA VAL A 204 -3.60 -7.42 11.94
C VAL A 204 -3.37 -6.91 10.52
N LEU A 205 -3.10 -7.78 9.55
CA LEU A 205 -2.97 -7.38 8.14
C LEU A 205 -4.25 -6.67 7.64
N LYS A 206 -5.42 -7.26 7.90
CA LYS A 206 -6.70 -6.62 7.53
C LYS A 206 -6.88 -5.26 8.22
N SER A 207 -6.39 -5.12 9.45
CA SER A 207 -6.48 -3.87 10.20
C SER A 207 -5.55 -2.81 9.63
N PHE A 208 -4.33 -3.18 9.21
CA PHE A 208 -3.40 -2.30 8.51
C PHE A 208 -4.07 -1.65 7.29
N LEU A 209 -4.63 -2.48 6.39
CA LEU A 209 -5.29 -2.00 5.16
C LEU A 209 -6.53 -1.12 5.42
N ARG A 210 -7.31 -1.45 6.46
CA ARG A 210 -8.50 -0.65 6.84
C ARG A 210 -8.15 0.68 7.48
N GLU A 211 -7.06 0.73 8.23
CA GLU A 211 -6.66 1.92 8.99
C GLU A 211 -5.85 2.91 8.17
N MET A 212 -5.39 2.54 6.96
CA MET A 212 -4.77 3.48 6.04
C MET A 212 -5.71 4.69 5.80
N PRO A 213 -5.19 5.93 5.81
CA PRO A 213 -5.97 7.15 5.56
C PRO A 213 -6.71 7.11 4.22
N GLU A 214 -6.12 6.44 3.23
CA GLU A 214 -6.71 6.18 1.92
C GLU A 214 -6.72 4.66 1.65
N PRO A 215 -7.79 4.10 1.06
CA PRO A 215 -7.81 2.69 0.66
C PRO A 215 -6.70 2.37 -0.34
N LEU A 216 -6.29 1.10 -0.37
CA LEU A 216 -5.21 0.64 -1.26
C LEU A 216 -5.49 0.93 -2.73
N LEU A 217 -6.75 0.79 -3.15
CA LEU A 217 -7.21 1.08 -4.51
C LEU A 217 -7.61 2.55 -4.76
N THR A 218 -7.24 3.44 -3.84
CA THR A 218 -7.48 4.91 -3.83
C THR A 218 -8.94 5.32 -3.91
N PHE A 219 -9.25 6.53 -3.45
CA PHE A 219 -10.60 7.07 -3.64
C PHE A 219 -10.83 7.52 -5.09
N GLU A 220 -9.77 7.98 -5.75
CA GLU A 220 -9.82 8.46 -7.13
C GLU A 220 -10.21 7.35 -8.12
N CYS A 221 -9.69 6.15 -7.94
CA CYS A 221 -9.95 5.03 -8.84
C CYS A 221 -11.23 4.24 -8.50
N TYR A 222 -11.92 4.56 -7.40
CA TYR A 222 -13.08 3.79 -6.90
C TYR A 222 -14.15 3.57 -7.98
N GLU A 223 -14.68 4.64 -8.57
CA GLU A 223 -15.76 4.56 -9.58
C GLU A 223 -15.34 3.74 -10.81
N ASN A 224 -14.07 3.84 -11.19
CA ASN A 224 -13.52 3.09 -12.33
C ASN A 224 -13.52 1.59 -12.02
N PHE A 225 -13.13 1.19 -10.81
CA PHE A 225 -13.16 -0.20 -10.37
C PHE A 225 -14.60 -0.76 -10.31
N ILE A 226 -15.55 0.01 -9.77
CA ILE A 226 -16.97 -0.39 -9.72
C ILE A 226 -17.53 -0.56 -11.13
N THR A 227 -17.29 0.40 -12.02
CA THR A 227 -17.74 0.34 -13.42
C THR A 227 -17.13 -0.86 -14.15
N ALA A 228 -15.82 -1.08 -14.01
CA ALA A 228 -15.14 -2.22 -14.63
C ALA A 228 -15.66 -3.56 -14.12
N ALA A 229 -15.95 -3.68 -12.82
CA ALA A 229 -16.47 -4.91 -12.23
C ALA A 229 -17.84 -5.33 -12.81
N ASN A 230 -18.64 -4.35 -13.24
CA ASN A 230 -19.98 -4.57 -13.80
C ASN A 230 -19.99 -4.88 -15.30
N LEU A 231 -18.82 -4.94 -15.97
CA LEU A 231 -18.73 -5.39 -17.35
C LEU A 231 -19.14 -6.87 -17.45
N GLU A 232 -20.04 -7.19 -18.38
CA GLU A 232 -20.59 -8.54 -18.56
C GLU A 232 -19.51 -9.53 -19.06
N VAL A 233 -18.72 -9.10 -20.04
CA VAL A 233 -17.68 -9.92 -20.67
C VAL A 233 -16.46 -10.03 -19.74
N GLU A 234 -16.08 -11.25 -19.35
CA GLU A 234 -14.96 -11.49 -18.42
C GLU A 234 -13.62 -10.95 -18.97
N SER A 235 -13.33 -11.11 -20.26
CA SER A 235 -12.10 -10.60 -20.86
C SER A 235 -11.99 -9.08 -20.74
N ASP A 236 -13.07 -8.37 -21.02
CA ASP A 236 -13.11 -6.90 -20.99
C ASP A 236 -13.02 -6.39 -19.56
N ARG A 237 -13.71 -7.07 -18.63
CA ARG A 237 -13.60 -6.83 -17.19
C ARG A 237 -12.16 -6.98 -16.72
N VAL A 238 -11.50 -8.09 -17.06
CA VAL A 238 -10.09 -8.33 -16.68
C VAL A 238 -9.18 -7.26 -17.29
N ALA A 239 -9.27 -7.01 -18.60
CA ALA A 239 -8.43 -6.02 -19.26
C ALA A 239 -8.58 -4.63 -18.64
N THR A 240 -9.82 -4.17 -18.43
CA THR A 240 -10.11 -2.87 -17.84
C THR A 240 -9.61 -2.75 -16.41
N LEU A 241 -9.83 -3.79 -15.57
CA LEU A 241 -9.34 -3.80 -14.19
C LEU A 241 -7.80 -3.66 -14.14
N TYR A 242 -7.08 -4.38 -14.99
CA TYR A 242 -5.61 -4.30 -15.04
C TYR A 242 -5.12 -2.96 -15.59
N ASP A 243 -5.85 -2.32 -16.50
CA ASP A 243 -5.52 -0.97 -16.97
C ASP A 243 -5.75 0.11 -15.91
N ILE A 244 -6.73 -0.09 -15.01
CA ILE A 244 -6.91 0.78 -13.85
C ILE A 244 -5.80 0.53 -12.82
N LEU A 245 -5.43 -0.73 -12.55
CA LEU A 245 -4.34 -1.06 -11.62
C LEU A 245 -3.03 -0.37 -12.03
N LYS A 246 -2.68 -0.33 -13.33
CA LYS A 246 -1.48 0.36 -13.84
C LYS A 246 -1.45 1.87 -13.56
N LYS A 247 -2.59 2.49 -13.26
CA LYS A 247 -2.71 3.92 -12.96
C LYS A 247 -2.58 4.22 -11.47
N LEU A 248 -2.53 3.21 -10.61
CA LEU A 248 -2.35 3.39 -9.18
C LEU A 248 -0.97 4.03 -8.89
N PRO A 249 -0.85 4.80 -7.80
CA PRO A 249 0.45 5.23 -7.31
C PRO A 249 1.38 4.02 -7.12
N PRO A 250 2.69 4.13 -7.43
CA PRO A 250 3.60 2.98 -7.37
C PRO A 250 3.56 2.19 -6.05
N PRO A 251 3.57 2.84 -4.86
CA PRO A 251 3.49 2.10 -3.59
C PRO A 251 2.19 1.30 -3.43
N ASN A 252 1.07 1.85 -3.92
CA ASN A 252 -0.23 1.18 -3.89
C ASN A 252 -0.26 0.00 -4.85
N TYR A 253 0.30 0.17 -6.06
CA TYR A 253 0.41 -0.90 -7.03
C TYR A 253 1.27 -2.06 -6.48
N ASP A 254 2.45 -1.76 -5.95
CA ASP A 254 3.40 -2.75 -5.43
C ASP A 254 2.79 -3.53 -4.26
N LEU A 255 2.12 -2.85 -3.32
CA LEU A 255 1.43 -3.52 -2.21
C LEU A 255 0.21 -4.33 -2.68
N MET A 256 -0.55 -3.81 -3.66
CA MET A 256 -1.67 -4.53 -4.25
C MET A 256 -1.18 -5.80 -4.96
N GLU A 257 -0.07 -5.72 -5.67
CA GLU A 257 0.57 -6.86 -6.32
C GLU A 257 0.95 -7.94 -5.33
N ARG A 258 1.68 -7.55 -4.30
CA ARG A 258 2.11 -8.47 -3.25
C ARG A 258 0.93 -9.12 -2.53
N LEU A 259 -0.14 -8.35 -2.28
CA LEU A 259 -1.35 -8.84 -1.63
C LEU A 259 -2.13 -9.82 -2.53
N MET A 260 -2.28 -9.54 -3.82
CA MET A 260 -3.00 -10.45 -4.72
C MET A 260 -2.26 -11.78 -4.90
N PHE A 261 -0.93 -11.74 -5.00
CA PHE A 261 -0.11 -12.94 -4.97
C PHE A 261 -0.31 -13.76 -3.68
N HIS A 262 -0.28 -13.09 -2.52
CA HIS A 262 -0.53 -13.72 -1.22
C HIS A 262 -1.89 -14.43 -1.15
N LEU A 263 -2.96 -13.74 -1.57
CA LEU A 263 -4.32 -14.29 -1.53
C LEU A 263 -4.50 -15.42 -2.54
N ALA A 264 -3.88 -15.33 -3.71
CA ALA A 264 -3.89 -16.42 -4.69
C ALA A 264 -3.19 -17.67 -4.15
N ARG A 265 -2.06 -17.53 -3.45
CA ARG A 265 -1.42 -18.66 -2.77
C ARG A 265 -2.32 -19.33 -1.73
N ILE A 266 -3.07 -18.55 -0.95
CA ILE A 266 -4.03 -19.11 0.01
C ILE A 266 -5.17 -19.82 -0.72
N ALA A 267 -5.73 -19.21 -1.76
CA ALA A 267 -6.80 -19.82 -2.56
C ALA A 267 -6.36 -21.12 -3.26
N MET A 268 -5.07 -21.26 -3.56
CA MET A 268 -4.51 -22.50 -4.11
C MET A 268 -4.64 -23.70 -3.15
N HIS A 269 -4.74 -23.44 -1.84
CA HIS A 269 -4.92 -24.45 -0.80
C HIS A 269 -6.36 -24.51 -0.25
N GLU A 270 -7.36 -24.06 -1.04
CA GLU A 270 -8.78 -24.01 -0.67
C GLU A 270 -9.31 -25.33 -0.10
N GLU A 271 -8.87 -26.48 -0.62
CA GLU A 271 -9.32 -27.80 -0.15
C GLU A 271 -9.07 -28.02 1.34
N THR A 272 -7.98 -27.46 1.87
CA THR A 272 -7.60 -27.59 3.28
C THR A 272 -8.08 -26.40 4.11
N ASN A 273 -7.79 -25.17 3.66
CA ASN A 273 -8.08 -23.98 4.45
C ASN A 273 -9.53 -23.46 4.29
N ARG A 274 -10.31 -24.00 3.34
CA ARG A 274 -11.71 -23.63 3.05
C ARG A 274 -11.91 -22.17 2.60
N MET A 275 -10.86 -21.54 2.06
CA MET A 275 -10.89 -20.15 1.61
C MET A 275 -10.68 -20.05 0.10
N SER A 276 -11.78 -20.03 -0.64
CA SER A 276 -11.81 -19.76 -2.09
C SER A 276 -11.48 -18.31 -2.43
N ALA A 277 -11.16 -18.04 -3.70
CA ALA A 277 -10.99 -16.67 -4.21
C ALA A 277 -12.20 -15.76 -3.91
N ALA A 278 -13.43 -16.29 -4.07
CA ALA A 278 -14.66 -15.57 -3.75
C ALA A 278 -14.76 -15.26 -2.25
N SER A 279 -14.46 -16.24 -1.39
CA SER A 279 -14.51 -16.04 0.06
C SER A 279 -13.47 -15.03 0.57
N LEU A 280 -12.27 -15.02 -0.02
CA LEU A 280 -11.24 -14.05 0.29
C LEU A 280 -11.62 -12.66 -0.21
N ALA A 281 -12.21 -12.56 -1.40
CA ALA A 281 -12.69 -11.29 -1.95
C ALA A 281 -13.73 -10.63 -1.04
N ILE A 282 -14.70 -11.38 -0.51
CA ILE A 282 -15.69 -10.85 0.46
C ILE A 282 -15.00 -10.22 1.68
N VAL A 283 -13.91 -10.83 2.15
CA VAL A 283 -13.16 -10.34 3.33
C VAL A 283 -12.31 -9.12 3.00
N PHE A 284 -11.64 -9.11 1.84
CA PHE A 284 -10.64 -8.10 1.50
C PHE A 284 -11.18 -6.90 0.73
N ALA A 285 -12.26 -7.05 -0.05
CA ALA A 285 -12.92 -5.94 -0.75
C ALA A 285 -13.14 -4.70 0.14
N PRO A 286 -13.79 -4.78 1.32
CA PRO A 286 -13.95 -3.62 2.20
C PRO A 286 -12.62 -3.13 2.82
N CYS A 287 -11.57 -3.95 2.81
CA CYS A 287 -10.25 -3.59 3.31
C CYS A 287 -9.43 -2.81 2.29
N VAL A 288 -9.68 -2.95 0.98
CA VAL A 288 -8.85 -2.33 -0.07
C VAL A 288 -9.60 -1.37 -0.98
N LEU A 289 -10.92 -1.46 -1.06
CA LEU A 289 -11.78 -0.65 -1.92
C LEU A 289 -12.92 -0.06 -1.08
N ARG A 290 -12.89 1.25 -0.88
CA ARG A 290 -13.87 1.99 -0.07
C ARG A 290 -14.19 3.33 -0.74
N THR A 291 -15.43 3.78 -0.61
CA THR A 291 -15.81 5.14 -1.00
C THR A 291 -15.70 6.10 0.19
N ASN A 292 -15.33 7.35 -0.07
CA ASN A 292 -15.41 8.46 0.88
C ASN A 292 -16.69 9.29 0.71
N LYS A 293 -17.53 8.97 -0.29
CA LYS A 293 -18.79 9.65 -0.56
C LYS A 293 -19.90 9.08 0.31
N VAL A 294 -20.82 9.94 0.71
CA VAL A 294 -22.07 9.50 1.33
C VAL A 294 -22.99 9.00 0.23
N VAL A 295 -23.11 7.68 0.11
CA VAL A 295 -23.99 7.01 -0.86
C VAL A 295 -25.31 6.58 -0.20
N PRO A 296 -26.45 6.64 -0.90
CA PRO A 296 -27.70 6.07 -0.43
C PRO A 296 -27.55 4.58 -0.10
N ALA A 297 -28.33 4.10 0.88
CA ALA A 297 -28.21 2.72 1.35
C ALA A 297 -28.42 1.65 0.25
N GLN A 298 -29.26 1.93 -0.74
CA GLN A 298 -29.51 1.02 -1.87
C GLN A 298 -28.31 0.91 -2.82
N GLU A 299 -27.71 2.03 -3.20
CA GLU A 299 -26.50 2.07 -4.04
C GLU A 299 -25.31 1.43 -3.32
N SER A 300 -25.18 1.67 -2.01
CA SER A 300 -24.15 1.03 -1.18
C SER A 300 -24.21 -0.50 -1.21
N LEU A 301 -25.40 -1.11 -1.35
CA LEU A 301 -25.54 -2.57 -1.39
C LEU A 301 -25.08 -3.15 -2.73
N VAL A 302 -25.39 -2.46 -3.83
CA VAL A 302 -24.93 -2.85 -5.18
C VAL A 302 -23.41 -2.74 -5.24
N ASP A 303 -22.85 -1.64 -4.73
CA ASP A 303 -21.41 -1.41 -4.68
C ASP A 303 -20.66 -2.51 -3.93
N ILE A 304 -21.19 -3.04 -2.82
CA ILE A 304 -20.54 -4.15 -2.09
C ILE A 304 -20.36 -5.39 -2.99
N SER A 305 -21.34 -5.69 -3.83
CA SER A 305 -21.27 -6.82 -4.76
C SER A 305 -20.21 -6.58 -5.84
N SER A 306 -20.18 -5.37 -6.43
CA SER A 306 -19.19 -4.98 -7.43
C SER A 306 -17.77 -4.91 -6.85
N GLN A 307 -17.61 -4.40 -5.63
CA GLN A 307 -16.33 -4.40 -4.90
C GLN A 307 -15.81 -5.83 -4.72
N THR A 308 -16.67 -6.75 -4.32
CA THR A 308 -16.32 -8.17 -4.15
C THR A 308 -15.93 -8.79 -5.49
N GLN A 309 -16.71 -8.55 -6.55
CA GLN A 309 -16.45 -9.08 -7.89
C GLN A 309 -15.13 -8.56 -8.48
N CYS A 310 -14.79 -7.29 -8.23
CA CYS A 310 -13.51 -6.70 -8.60
C CYS A 310 -12.35 -7.49 -8.01
N ILE A 311 -12.34 -7.66 -6.69
CA ILE A 311 -11.24 -8.36 -5.98
C ILE A 311 -11.22 -9.85 -6.34
N GLU A 312 -12.38 -10.50 -6.44
CA GLU A 312 -12.46 -11.91 -6.84
C GLU A 312 -11.87 -12.15 -8.23
N THR A 313 -12.18 -11.27 -9.19
CA THR A 313 -11.65 -11.36 -10.56
C THR A 313 -10.13 -11.27 -10.55
N ILE A 314 -9.56 -10.32 -9.81
CA ILE A 314 -8.10 -10.13 -9.73
C ILE A 314 -7.43 -11.36 -9.08
N ILE A 315 -7.98 -11.86 -7.96
CA ILE A 315 -7.47 -13.07 -7.29
C ILE A 315 -7.54 -14.28 -8.22
N LYS A 316 -8.64 -14.48 -8.95
CA LYS A 316 -8.79 -15.61 -9.89
C LYS A 316 -7.77 -15.56 -11.01
N VAL A 317 -7.53 -14.38 -11.59
CA VAL A 317 -6.50 -14.21 -12.62
C VAL A 317 -5.13 -14.57 -12.06
N GLN A 318 -4.78 -14.06 -10.88
CA GLN A 318 -3.50 -14.39 -10.25
C GLN A 318 -3.35 -15.86 -9.89
N LEU A 319 -4.41 -16.48 -9.38
CA LEU A 319 -4.42 -17.92 -9.12
C LEU A 319 -4.21 -18.74 -10.40
N ARG A 320 -4.83 -18.35 -11.52
CA ARG A 320 -4.60 -18.98 -12.83
C ARG A 320 -3.14 -18.81 -13.27
N LYS A 321 -2.57 -17.60 -13.16
CA LYS A 321 -1.15 -17.37 -13.49
C LYS A 321 -0.23 -18.28 -12.67
N ILE A 322 -0.41 -18.31 -11.35
CA ILE A 322 0.40 -19.16 -10.46
C ILE A 322 0.28 -20.64 -10.84
N ARG A 323 -0.92 -21.15 -11.09
CA ARG A 323 -1.10 -22.56 -11.51
C ARG A 323 -0.39 -22.87 -12.81
N ASN A 324 -0.57 -22.03 -13.83
CA ASN A 324 0.08 -22.24 -15.12
C ASN A 324 1.61 -22.25 -14.98
N THR A 325 2.18 -21.31 -14.23
CA THR A 325 3.64 -21.30 -13.98
C THR A 325 4.12 -22.54 -13.23
N LEU A 326 3.33 -23.07 -12.28
CA LEU A 326 3.67 -24.31 -11.59
C LEU A 326 3.57 -25.53 -12.51
N GLU A 327 2.59 -25.58 -13.41
CA GLU A 327 2.47 -26.61 -14.44
C GLU A 327 3.66 -26.55 -15.40
N ASP A 328 4.06 -25.37 -15.87
CA ASP A 328 5.26 -25.18 -16.70
C ASP A 328 6.52 -25.70 -15.98
N ILE A 329 6.68 -25.38 -14.69
CA ILE A 329 7.80 -25.89 -13.86
C ILE A 329 7.79 -27.42 -13.77
N ASP A 330 6.62 -28.04 -13.62
CA ASP A 330 6.49 -29.51 -13.55
C ASP A 330 6.82 -30.18 -14.89
N THR A 331 6.41 -29.57 -16.01
CA THR A 331 6.80 -30.05 -17.34
C THR A 331 8.31 -29.98 -17.57
N LEU A 332 8.95 -28.89 -17.14
CA LEU A 332 10.40 -28.74 -17.20
C LEU A 332 11.12 -29.75 -16.29
N ASP A 333 10.58 -30.04 -15.11
CA ASP A 333 11.16 -31.06 -14.22
C ASP A 333 11.10 -32.45 -14.84
N THR A 334 9.95 -32.81 -15.44
CA THR A 334 9.77 -34.08 -16.14
C THR A 334 10.73 -34.20 -17.33
N ALA A 335 10.89 -33.12 -18.12
CA ALA A 335 11.85 -33.09 -19.22
C ALA A 335 13.30 -33.23 -18.75
N CYS A 336 13.67 -32.53 -17.67
CA CYS A 336 15.00 -32.62 -17.06
C CYS A 336 15.29 -34.05 -16.57
N GLN A 337 14.33 -34.70 -15.93
CA GLN A 337 14.46 -36.09 -15.46
C GLN A 337 14.62 -37.06 -16.64
N ALA A 338 13.80 -36.92 -17.69
CA ALA A 338 13.89 -37.75 -18.89
C ALA A 338 15.27 -37.62 -19.60
N ALA A 339 15.76 -36.38 -19.75
CA ALA A 339 17.08 -36.12 -20.33
C ALA A 339 18.21 -36.69 -19.45
N THR A 340 18.10 -36.54 -18.13
CA THR A 340 19.07 -37.10 -17.17
C THR A 340 19.10 -38.64 -17.23
N ASN A 341 17.94 -39.29 -17.34
CA ASN A 341 17.84 -40.75 -17.46
C ASN A 341 18.43 -41.27 -18.79
N ARG A 342 18.23 -40.52 -19.89
CA ARG A 342 18.87 -40.83 -21.18
C ARG A 342 20.38 -40.71 -21.10
N LEU A 343 20.87 -39.63 -20.49
CA LEU A 343 22.30 -39.41 -20.27
C LEU A 343 22.93 -40.49 -19.39
N SER A 344 22.27 -40.90 -18.30
CA SER A 344 22.77 -42.00 -17.46
C SER A 344 22.80 -43.33 -18.20
N SER A 345 21.79 -43.58 -19.05
CA SER A 345 21.74 -44.79 -19.89
C SER A 345 22.87 -44.82 -20.93
N LEU A 346 23.14 -43.68 -21.59
CA LEU A 346 24.25 -43.52 -22.54
C LEU A 346 25.62 -43.69 -21.86
N ARG A 347 25.80 -43.15 -20.66
CA ARG A 347 27.04 -43.34 -19.90
C ARG A 347 27.20 -44.79 -19.45
N SER A 348 26.13 -45.44 -19.03
CA SER A 348 26.15 -46.85 -18.65
C SER A 348 26.49 -47.76 -19.83
N SER A 349 25.99 -47.47 -21.04
CA SER A 349 26.30 -48.28 -22.22
C SER A 349 27.77 -48.16 -22.66
N LYS A 350 28.42 -46.99 -22.46
CA LYS A 350 29.86 -46.80 -22.70
C LYS A 350 30.76 -47.61 -21.76
N VAL A 351 30.32 -47.89 -20.54
CA VAL A 351 31.11 -48.66 -19.54
C VAL A 351 31.12 -50.16 -19.85
N PHE A 352 30.15 -50.67 -20.62
CA PHE A 352 29.95 -52.10 -20.85
C PHE A 352 30.39 -52.61 -22.23
N THR A 353 31.11 -51.85 -23.05
CA THR A 353 31.72 -52.38 -24.29
C THR A 353 33.02 -53.10 -23.96
N PRO A 354 33.09 -54.45 -24.00
CA PRO A 354 34.37 -55.14 -23.92
C PRO A 354 35.13 -54.84 -25.21
N ASP A 355 36.40 -54.48 -25.06
CA ASP A 355 37.33 -54.28 -26.16
C ASP A 355 37.16 -55.38 -27.22
N GLU A 356 37.09 -54.92 -28.47
CA GLU A 356 37.37 -55.67 -29.69
C GLU A 356 36.61 -57.01 -29.87
N LEU A 357 35.51 -56.98 -30.64
CA LEU A 357 35.21 -57.87 -31.78
C LEU A 357 33.72 -57.72 -32.21
N LEU A 358 33.50 -57.10 -33.39
CA LEU A 358 32.28 -57.06 -34.24
C LEU A 358 31.20 -55.98 -33.93
N PRO A 359 30.31 -55.62 -34.90
CA PRO A 359 30.46 -55.30 -36.33
C PRO A 359 30.06 -53.83 -36.66
N ALA A 360 30.26 -53.40 -37.91
CA ALA A 360 30.17 -52.02 -38.45
C ALA A 360 28.82 -51.26 -38.36
N ASN A 361 27.91 -51.65 -37.46
CA ASN A 361 26.58 -51.05 -37.28
C ASN A 361 26.40 -50.33 -35.94
N GLN A 362 27.47 -50.16 -35.15
CA GLN A 362 27.42 -49.31 -33.94
C GLN A 362 27.63 -47.83 -34.32
N PRO A 363 26.87 -46.89 -33.72
CA PRO A 363 27.15 -45.47 -33.88
C PRO A 363 28.58 -45.17 -33.45
N SER A 364 29.27 -44.32 -34.21
CA SER A 364 30.67 -43.96 -33.92
C SER A 364 30.79 -43.35 -32.51
N GLN A 365 31.90 -43.62 -31.80
CA GLN A 365 32.19 -43.03 -30.47
C GLN A 365 31.98 -41.50 -30.48
N GLN A 366 32.39 -40.85 -31.58
CA GLN A 366 32.22 -39.41 -31.80
C GLN A 366 30.75 -38.97 -31.79
N GLN A 367 29.84 -39.72 -32.44
CA GLN A 367 28.39 -39.45 -32.39
C GLN A 367 27.81 -39.59 -30.98
N THR A 368 28.31 -40.54 -30.19
CA THR A 368 27.83 -40.74 -28.81
C THR A 368 28.40 -39.71 -27.83
N ASP A 369 29.55 -39.13 -28.12
CA ASP A 369 30.13 -38.02 -27.36
C ASP A 369 29.43 -36.70 -27.70
N ASP A 370 29.10 -36.48 -28.98
CA ASP A 370 28.31 -35.34 -29.45
C ASP A 370 26.88 -35.37 -28.85
N GLU A 371 26.23 -36.55 -28.81
CA GLU A 371 24.91 -36.71 -28.18
C GLU A 371 24.97 -36.46 -26.66
N GLU A 372 26.03 -36.94 -25.99
CA GLU A 372 26.23 -36.68 -24.57
C GLU A 372 26.42 -35.17 -24.29
N HIS A 373 27.23 -34.48 -25.09
CA HIS A 373 27.43 -33.03 -24.96
C HIS A 373 26.13 -32.26 -25.16
N LEU A 374 25.36 -32.58 -26.21
CA LEU A 374 24.06 -31.96 -26.47
C LEU A 374 23.07 -32.19 -25.32
N LEU A 375 23.04 -33.38 -24.73
CA LEU A 375 22.16 -33.68 -23.59
C LEU A 375 22.58 -32.92 -22.33
N VAL A 376 23.88 -32.77 -22.08
CA VAL A 376 24.38 -31.99 -20.93
C VAL A 376 23.99 -30.52 -21.07
N ASP A 377 24.19 -29.93 -22.26
CA ASP A 377 23.83 -28.55 -22.53
C ASP A 377 22.31 -28.33 -22.40
N HIS A 378 21.51 -29.24 -22.97
CA HIS A 378 20.05 -29.18 -22.87
C HIS A 378 19.54 -29.28 -21.41
N ILE A 379 20.15 -30.15 -20.59
CA ILE A 379 19.82 -30.24 -19.16
C ILE A 379 20.15 -28.94 -18.43
N GLN A 380 21.27 -28.28 -18.77
CA GLN A 380 21.64 -27.00 -18.17
C GLN A 380 20.66 -25.89 -18.55
N GLU A 381 20.23 -25.84 -19.81
CA GLU A 381 19.23 -24.86 -20.27
C GLU A 381 17.89 -25.04 -19.55
N ILE A 382 17.37 -26.27 -19.48
CA ILE A 382 16.11 -26.57 -18.77
C ILE A 382 16.19 -26.16 -17.30
N ARG A 383 17.32 -26.45 -16.63
CA ARG A 383 17.53 -26.06 -15.23
C ARG A 383 17.55 -24.54 -15.05
N LYS A 384 18.21 -23.83 -15.95
CA LYS A 384 18.26 -22.37 -15.93
C LYS A 384 16.88 -21.75 -16.14
N GLU A 385 16.08 -22.29 -17.06
CA GLU A 385 14.70 -21.85 -17.28
C GLU A 385 13.81 -22.13 -16.06
N LYS A 386 13.95 -23.30 -15.45
CA LYS A 386 13.25 -23.64 -14.20
C LYS A 386 13.63 -22.70 -13.05
N GLU A 387 14.92 -22.44 -12.86
CA GLU A 387 15.40 -21.47 -11.86
C GLU A 387 14.81 -20.09 -12.11
N HIS A 388 14.74 -19.67 -13.37
CA HIS A 388 14.10 -18.41 -13.74
C HIS A 388 12.62 -18.40 -13.33
N LEU A 389 11.80 -19.33 -13.80
CA LEU A 389 10.36 -19.40 -13.45
C LEU A 389 10.10 -19.54 -11.94
N THR A 390 10.98 -20.25 -11.23
CA THR A 390 10.89 -20.37 -9.76
C THR A 390 11.19 -19.04 -9.07
N SER A 391 12.16 -18.28 -9.60
CA SER A 391 12.54 -16.96 -9.07
C SER A 391 11.54 -15.86 -9.44
N THR A 392 10.77 -16.03 -10.51
CA THR A 392 9.79 -15.08 -11.05
C THR A 392 8.37 -15.66 -11.02
N LEU A 393 7.98 -16.26 -9.90
CA LEU A 393 6.58 -16.59 -9.63
C LEU A 393 5.70 -15.36 -9.94
N PRO A 394 4.57 -15.55 -10.65
CA PRO A 394 3.97 -14.49 -11.44
C PRO A 394 3.57 -13.29 -10.58
N THR A 395 4.13 -12.16 -10.96
CA THR A 395 3.75 -10.82 -10.53
C THR A 395 2.39 -10.42 -11.14
N LEU A 396 1.74 -9.37 -10.64
CA LEU A 396 0.56 -8.81 -11.31
C LEU A 396 0.93 -8.35 -12.72
N THR A 397 2.16 -7.91 -12.91
CA THR A 397 2.76 -7.60 -14.21
C THR A 397 3.14 -8.85 -15.01
N HIS A 398 2.77 -8.81 -16.31
CA HIS A 398 2.78 -9.85 -17.35
C HIS A 398 1.60 -10.82 -17.28
#